data_AF-A0A957PKH5-F1
#
_entry.id   AF-A0A957PKH5-F1
#
_cell.length_a   1.000
_cell.length_b   1.000
_cell.length_c   1.000
_cell.angle_alpha   90.00
_cell.angle_beta   90.00
_cell.angle_gamma   90.00
#
_symmetry.space_group_name_H-M   'P 1'
#
loop_
_entity.id
_entity.type
_entity.pdbx_description
1 polymer ?
#
loop_
_entity_poly.entity_id
_entity_poly.type
_entity_poly.pdbx_seq_one_letter_code
_entity_poly.pdbx_strand_id
1 'polypeptide(L)'
;YFPWAIKALWAWSIYCLVTARPMHITMDIADYFKIADSDRSYEEKLSAYEKLADAHLETERFNEFRATVLKDLDEIMWHEVQSAEFDNMVVNTVRTTFPAYEHDKYIGHFRGLLNHWVQAEAASHQ
;
A
#
# COMPACT_ATOMS: atom_id res chain seq x y z
N TYR A 1 -4.03 11.76 2.76
CA TYR A 1 -4.16 10.44 3.39
C TYR A 1 -4.34 9.44 2.25
N PHE A 2 -3.69 8.29 2.29
CA PHE A 2 -3.46 7.48 1.10
C PHE A 2 -4.22 6.14 1.17
N PRO A 3 -5.52 6.07 0.79
CA PRO A 3 -6.25 4.81 0.68
C PRO A 3 -5.52 3.74 -0.13
N TRP A 4 -4.75 4.15 -1.16
CA TRP A 4 -3.91 3.24 -1.92
C TRP A 4 -2.90 2.46 -1.05
N ALA A 5 -2.33 3.10 -0.03
CA ALA A 5 -1.36 2.48 0.87
C ALA A 5 -2.06 1.51 1.84
N ILE A 6 -3.28 1.86 2.29
CA ILE A 6 -4.11 0.99 3.13
C ILE A 6 -4.47 -0.29 2.37
N LYS A 7 -5.01 -0.17 1.14
CA LYS A 7 -5.34 -1.34 0.32
C LYS A 7 -4.12 -2.19 -0.02
N ALA A 8 -2.96 -1.57 -0.28
CA ALA A 8 -1.72 -2.31 -0.50
C ALA A 8 -1.29 -3.11 0.75
N LEU A 9 -1.36 -2.50 1.93
CA LEU A 9 -1.04 -3.16 3.20
C LEU A 9 -2.03 -4.29 3.52
N TRP A 10 -3.32 -4.08 3.30
CA TRP A 10 -4.34 -5.11 3.43
C TRP A 10 -4.08 -6.28 2.49
N ALA A 11 -3.85 -6.01 1.20
CA ALA A 11 -3.55 -7.05 0.22
C ALA A 11 -2.35 -7.89 0.64
N TRP A 12 -1.25 -7.24 1.06
CA TRP A 12 -0.05 -7.93 1.51
C TRP A 12 -0.27 -8.74 2.80
N SER A 13 -1.01 -8.17 3.76
CA SER A 13 -1.29 -8.83 5.03
C SER A 13 -2.18 -10.06 4.85
N ILE A 14 -3.23 -9.95 4.02
CA ILE A 14 -4.12 -11.06 3.69
C ILE A 14 -3.35 -12.13 2.91
N TYR A 15 -2.51 -11.74 1.95
CA TYR A 15 -1.66 -12.68 1.22
C TYR A 15 -0.78 -13.49 2.17
N CYS A 16 -0.05 -12.83 3.08
CA CYS A 16 0.80 -13.51 4.06
C CYS A 16 -0.01 -14.45 4.95
N LEU A 17 -1.17 -14.01 5.44
CA LEU A 17 -2.05 -14.80 6.29
C LEU A 17 -2.58 -16.06 5.57
N VAL A 18 -3.15 -15.90 4.38
CA VAL A 18 -3.79 -16.99 3.63
C VAL A 18 -2.77 -18.00 3.11
N THR A 19 -1.59 -17.54 2.70
CA THR A 19 -0.53 -18.41 2.17
C THR A 19 0.37 -19.00 3.26
N ALA A 20 0.13 -18.65 4.53
CA ALA A 20 1.01 -18.96 5.66
C ALA A 20 2.47 -18.54 5.41
N ARG A 21 2.69 -17.49 4.61
CA ARG A 21 4.01 -16.96 4.31
C ARG A 21 4.55 -16.22 5.54
N PRO A 22 5.75 -16.57 6.03
CA PRO A 22 6.42 -15.79 7.06
C PRO A 22 6.67 -14.36 6.60
N MET A 23 6.13 -13.38 7.33
CA MET A 23 6.27 -11.97 6.99
C MET A 23 7.65 -11.48 7.44
N HIS A 24 8.49 -11.10 6.47
CA HIS A 24 9.78 -10.49 6.70
C HIS A 24 9.69 -9.00 6.37
N ILE A 25 10.02 -8.15 7.34
CA ILE A 25 9.94 -6.69 7.18
C ILE A 25 11.09 -6.18 6.29
N THR A 26 12.26 -6.80 6.39
CA THR A 26 13.48 -6.39 5.71
C THR A 26 13.84 -7.36 4.59
N MET A 27 14.31 -6.80 3.49
CA MET A 27 15.00 -7.56 2.45
C MET A 27 16.38 -8.00 2.95
N ASP A 28 16.96 -9.06 2.36
CA ASP A 28 18.33 -9.44 2.66
C ASP A 28 19.30 -8.44 2.03
N ILE A 29 19.64 -7.40 2.79
CA ILE A 29 20.48 -6.30 2.33
C ILE A 29 21.90 -6.75 1.96
N ALA A 30 22.37 -7.88 2.50
CA ALA A 30 23.71 -8.38 2.19
C ALA A 30 23.81 -8.79 0.71
N ASP A 31 22.74 -9.34 0.14
CA ASP A 31 22.71 -9.73 -1.27
C ASP A 31 22.67 -8.52 -2.21
N TYR A 32 22.03 -7.43 -1.79
CA TYR A 32 22.10 -6.16 -2.50
C TYR A 32 23.53 -5.61 -2.53
N PHE A 33 24.26 -5.65 -1.41
CA PHE A 33 25.66 -5.20 -1.39
C PHE A 33 26.56 -6.07 -2.27
N LYS A 34 26.36 -7.40 -2.30
CA LYS A 34 27.11 -8.29 -3.22
C LYS A 34 26.90 -7.92 -4.69
N ILE A 35 25.71 -7.49 -5.08
CA ILE A 35 25.44 -7.00 -6.44
C ILE A 35 26.13 -5.64 -6.66
N ALA A 36 26.03 -4.74 -5.69
CA ALA A 36 26.65 -3.42 -5.76
C ALA A 36 28.17 -3.50 -5.97
N ASP A 37 28.83 -4.42 -5.25
CA ASP A 37 30.28 -4.62 -5.27
C ASP A 37 30.78 -5.43 -6.49
N SER A 38 29.87 -5.91 -7.34
CA SER A 38 30.24 -6.69 -8.53
C SER A 38 30.65 -5.82 -9.73
N ASP A 39 31.39 -6.42 -10.66
CA ASP A 39 31.82 -5.79 -11.93
C ASP A 39 30.71 -5.68 -13.00
N ARG A 40 29.47 -6.00 -12.65
CA ARG A 40 28.30 -5.89 -13.54
C ARG A 40 28.13 -4.45 -14.06
N SER A 41 27.57 -4.32 -15.26
CA SER A 41 27.08 -3.03 -15.76
C SER A 41 25.98 -2.47 -14.85
N TYR A 42 25.66 -1.18 -15.01
CA TYR A 42 24.59 -0.55 -14.25
C TYR A 42 23.24 -1.25 -14.49
N GLU A 43 22.91 -1.54 -15.74
CA GLU A 43 21.68 -2.21 -16.16
C GLU A 43 21.62 -3.65 -15.62
N GLU A 44 22.74 -4.36 -15.65
CA GLU A 44 22.85 -5.71 -15.09
C GLU A 44 22.64 -5.71 -13.56
N LYS A 45 23.13 -4.68 -12.86
CA LYS A 45 22.86 -4.51 -11.42
C LYS A 45 21.39 -4.25 -11.16
N LEU A 46 20.75 -3.37 -11.93
CA LEU A 46 19.31 -3.11 -11.82
C LEU A 46 18.48 -4.38 -12.01
N SER A 47 18.76 -5.17 -13.05
CA SER A 47 18.06 -6.43 -13.28
C SER A 47 18.30 -7.44 -12.14
N ALA A 48 19.50 -7.46 -11.56
CA ALA A 48 19.80 -8.32 -10.41
C ALA A 48 19.05 -7.88 -9.14
N TYR A 49 18.97 -6.57 -8.88
CA TYR A 49 18.19 -6.02 -7.76
C TYR A 49 16.70 -6.29 -7.89
N GLU A 50 16.16 -6.15 -9.10
CA GLU A 50 14.77 -6.47 -9.42
C GLU A 50 14.47 -7.93 -9.10
N LYS A 51 15.33 -8.87 -9.53
CA LYS A 51 15.17 -10.29 -9.21
C LYS A 51 15.15 -10.58 -7.70
N LEU A 52 16.00 -9.90 -6.92
CA LEU A 52 15.95 -10.04 -5.46
C LEU A 52 14.64 -9.50 -4.88
N ALA A 53 14.15 -8.39 -5.41
CA ALA A 53 12.90 -7.80 -4.98
C ALA A 53 11.70 -8.69 -5.33
N ASP A 54 11.66 -9.22 -6.55
CA ASP A 54 10.60 -10.10 -7.01
C ASP A 54 10.56 -11.42 -6.25
N ALA A 55 11.73 -11.99 -5.95
CA ALA A 55 11.82 -13.18 -5.12
C ALA A 55 11.34 -12.90 -3.69
N HIS A 56 11.73 -11.75 -3.11
CA HIS A 56 11.28 -11.37 -1.78
C HIS A 56 9.78 -11.13 -1.73
N LEU A 57 9.22 -10.41 -2.70
CA LEU A 57 7.79 -10.04 -2.73
C LEU A 57 6.90 -11.14 -3.32
N GLU A 58 7.48 -12.21 -3.85
CA GLU A 58 6.78 -13.24 -4.61
C GLU A 58 5.90 -12.61 -5.71
N THR A 59 6.43 -11.63 -6.45
CA THR A 59 5.68 -10.68 -7.29
C THR A 59 4.63 -11.36 -8.17
N GLU A 60 5.00 -12.41 -8.92
CA GLU A 60 4.08 -13.13 -9.80
C GLU A 60 2.91 -13.76 -9.03
N ARG A 61 3.22 -14.51 -7.96
CA ARG A 61 2.23 -15.19 -7.12
C ARG A 61 1.35 -14.20 -6.37
N PHE A 62 1.92 -13.09 -5.90
CA PHE A 62 1.15 -12.02 -5.26
C PHE A 62 0.22 -11.33 -6.25
N ASN A 63 0.68 -11.04 -7.47
CA ASN A 63 -0.16 -10.44 -8.51
C ASN A 63 -1.30 -11.37 -8.93
N GLU A 64 -1.03 -12.67 -9.09
CA GLU A 64 -2.06 -13.68 -9.36
C GLU A 64 -3.08 -13.75 -8.21
N PHE A 65 -2.61 -13.78 -6.96
CA PHE A 65 -3.48 -13.76 -5.78
C PHE A 65 -4.37 -12.51 -5.75
N ARG A 66 -3.81 -11.34 -6.10
CA ARG A 66 -4.60 -10.11 -6.19
C ARG A 66 -5.66 -10.17 -7.29
N ALA A 67 -5.29 -10.66 -8.47
CA ALA A 67 -6.21 -10.77 -9.61
C ALA A 67 -7.32 -11.80 -9.40
N THR A 68 -7.14 -12.78 -8.51
CA THR A 68 -8.08 -13.88 -8.31
C THR A 68 -8.84 -13.78 -6.97
N VAL A 69 -8.11 -13.70 -5.85
CA VAL A 69 -8.68 -13.71 -4.49
C VAL A 69 -9.10 -12.32 -4.03
N LEU A 70 -8.38 -11.27 -4.44
CA LEU A 70 -8.62 -9.89 -4.01
C LEU A 70 -9.11 -8.98 -5.15
N LYS A 71 -9.76 -9.55 -6.16
CA LYS A 71 -10.20 -8.84 -7.36
C LYS A 71 -11.14 -7.66 -7.06
N ASP A 72 -11.94 -7.77 -5.99
CA ASP A 72 -12.94 -6.77 -5.61
C ASP A 72 -12.39 -5.76 -4.57
N LEU A 73 -11.11 -5.89 -4.17
CA LEU A 73 -10.51 -5.07 -3.11
C LEU A 73 -10.51 -3.57 -3.44
N ASP A 74 -10.30 -3.21 -4.71
CA ASP A 74 -10.29 -1.81 -5.14
C ASP A 74 -11.69 -1.19 -4.99
N GLU A 75 -12.74 -1.90 -5.41
CA GLU A 75 -14.14 -1.48 -5.24
C GLU A 75 -14.52 -1.39 -3.76
N ILE A 76 -14.14 -2.38 -2.95
CA ILE A 76 -14.36 -2.39 -1.50
C ILE A 76 -13.72 -1.16 -0.85
N MET A 77 -12.45 -0.86 -1.17
CA MET A 77 -11.77 0.31 -0.61
C MET A 77 -12.43 1.62 -1.06
N TRP A 78 -12.86 1.70 -2.33
CA TRP A 78 -13.56 2.87 -2.85
C TRP A 78 -14.86 3.14 -2.08
N HIS A 79 -15.65 2.10 -1.79
CA HIS A 79 -16.85 2.22 -0.94
C HIS A 79 -16.52 2.55 0.52
N GLU A 80 -15.52 1.86 1.09
CA GLU A 80 -15.14 2.02 2.50
C GLU A 80 -14.69 3.46 2.80
N VAL A 81 -13.90 4.10 1.93
CA VAL A 81 -13.47 5.51 2.13
C VAL A 81 -14.65 6.49 2.21
N GLN A 82 -15.77 6.16 1.58
CA GLN A 82 -16.97 7.00 1.57
C GLN A 82 -17.92 6.70 2.74
N SER A 83 -17.61 5.70 3.56
CA SER A 83 -18.42 5.31 4.71
C SER A 83 -18.33 6.32 5.85
N ALA A 84 -19.37 6.35 6.70
CA ALA A 84 -19.35 7.16 7.90
C ALA A 84 -18.34 6.62 8.92
N GLU A 85 -18.12 5.31 8.93
CA GLU A 85 -17.16 4.60 9.77
C GLU A 85 -15.72 5.07 9.48
N PHE A 86 -15.35 5.14 8.20
CA PHE A 86 -14.03 5.62 7.79
C PHE A 86 -13.86 7.11 8.10
N ASP A 87 -14.88 7.93 7.88
CA ASP A 87 -14.85 9.35 8.26
C ASP A 87 -14.65 9.52 9.78
N ASN A 88 -15.38 8.73 10.59
CA ASN A 88 -15.21 8.72 12.03
C ASN A 88 -13.80 8.30 12.45
N MET A 89 -13.20 7.32 11.78
CA MET A 89 -11.80 6.94 12.01
C MET A 89 -10.85 8.10 11.73
N VAL A 90 -11.04 8.85 10.64
CA VAL A 90 -10.24 10.04 10.31
C VAL A 90 -10.39 11.12 11.39
N VAL A 91 -11.63 11.43 11.78
CA VAL A 91 -11.92 12.43 12.83
C VAL A 91 -11.26 12.03 14.15
N ASN A 92 -11.40 10.77 14.56
CA ASN A 92 -10.79 10.25 15.78
C ASN A 92 -9.26 10.33 15.72
N THR A 93 -8.65 9.93 14.60
CA THR A 93 -7.20 10.00 14.40
C THR A 93 -6.70 11.44 14.52
N VAL A 94 -7.40 12.41 13.94
CA VAL A 94 -7.04 13.82 14.08
C VAL A 94 -7.15 14.26 15.54
N ARG A 95 -8.24 13.92 16.21
CA ARG A 95 -8.49 14.32 17.60
C ARG A 95 -7.47 13.78 18.58
N THR A 96 -6.93 12.58 18.33
CA THR A 96 -5.91 11.95 19.19
C THR A 96 -4.49 12.36 18.83
N THR A 97 -4.25 12.90 17.63
CA THR A 97 -2.90 13.21 17.13
C THR A 97 -2.55 14.69 17.23
N PHE A 98 -3.53 15.58 17.06
CA PHE A 98 -3.31 17.03 16.98
C PHE A 98 -3.94 17.77 18.18
N PRO A 99 -3.44 18.98 18.53
CA PRO A 99 -4.09 19.85 19.49
C PRO A 99 -5.50 20.29 19.07
N ALA A 100 -6.38 20.55 20.05
CA ALA A 100 -7.80 20.84 19.82
C ALA A 100 -8.06 22.01 18.85
N TYR A 101 -7.26 23.07 18.92
CA TYR A 101 -7.42 24.25 18.06
C TYR A 101 -7.06 23.99 16.59
N GLU A 102 -6.47 22.84 16.25
CA GLU A 102 -6.11 22.44 14.89
C GLU A 102 -7.07 21.40 14.30
N HIS A 103 -8.00 20.85 15.11
CA HIS A 103 -8.85 19.73 14.71
C HIS A 103 -9.67 20.03 13.45
N ASP A 104 -10.38 21.15 13.41
CA ASP A 104 -11.23 21.51 12.26
C ASP A 104 -10.43 21.66 10.96
N LYS A 105 -9.24 22.27 11.06
CA LYS A 105 -8.31 22.43 9.94
C LYS A 105 -7.88 21.07 9.38
N TYR A 106 -7.43 20.16 10.24
CA TYR A 106 -6.93 18.86 9.79
C TYR A 106 -8.04 17.91 9.34
N ILE A 107 -9.19 17.91 10.01
CA ILE A 107 -10.38 17.15 9.57
C ILE A 107 -10.78 17.61 8.17
N GLY A 108 -10.92 18.92 7.95
CA GLY A 108 -11.25 19.47 6.64
C GLY A 108 -10.21 19.12 5.57
N HIS A 109 -8.93 19.24 5.91
CA HIS A 109 -7.83 18.89 5.02
C HIS A 109 -7.85 17.40 4.60
N PHE A 110 -7.97 16.47 5.55
CA PHE A 110 -7.97 15.05 5.24
C PHE A 110 -9.22 14.62 4.47
N ARG A 111 -10.41 15.12 4.82
CA ARG A 111 -11.63 14.90 4.03
C ARG A 111 -11.47 15.40 2.59
N GLY A 112 -10.87 16.57 2.40
CA GLY A 112 -10.58 17.10 1.07
C GLY A 112 -9.67 16.17 0.24
N LEU A 113 -8.60 15.65 0.84
CA LEU A 113 -7.71 14.69 0.17
C LEU A 113 -8.40 13.37 -0.18
N LEU A 114 -9.24 12.84 0.71
CA LEU A 114 -9.97 11.60 0.47
C LEU A 114 -11.01 11.77 -0.64
N ASN A 115 -11.76 12.88 -0.61
CA ASN A 115 -12.70 13.20 -1.68
C ASN A 115 -12.00 13.33 -3.03
N HIS A 116 -10.84 14.00 -3.10
CA HIS A 116 -10.06 14.08 -4.33
C HIS A 116 -9.66 12.69 -4.85
N TRP A 117 -9.20 11.80 -3.96
CA TRP A 117 -8.86 10.43 -4.33
C TRP A 117 -10.07 9.63 -4.85
N VAL A 118 -11.23 9.70 -4.17
CA VAL A 118 -12.47 9.03 -4.60
C VAL A 118 -12.88 9.44 -6.01
N GLN A 119 -12.79 10.74 -6.32
CA GLN A 119 -13.11 11.25 -7.66
C GLN A 119 -12.11 10.78 -8.73
N ALA A 120 -10.82 10.69 -8.39
CA ALA A 120 -9.79 10.22 -9.32
C ALA A 120 -9.95 8.74 -9.67
N GLU A 121 -10.27 7.89 -8.68
CA GLU A 121 -10.51 6.46 -8.90
C GLU A 121 -11.79 6.21 -9.71
N ALA A 122 -12.85 6.99 -9.48
CA ALA A 122 -14.09 6.89 -10.26
C ALA A 122 -13.87 7.13 -11.77
N ALA A 123 -12.95 8.03 -12.12
CA ALA A 123 -12.58 8.28 -13.52
C ALA A 123 -11.71 7.18 -14.15
N SER A 124 -11.11 6.30 -13.34
CA SER A 124 -10.26 5.19 -13.78
C SER A 124 -11.05 3.89 -13.99
N HIS A 125 -12.29 3.83 -13.48
CA HIS A 125 -13.23 2.70 -13.65
C HIS A 125 -14.29 2.94 -14.75
N GLN A 126 -14.23 4.07 -15.48
CA GLN A 126 -15.01 4.35 -16.69
C GLN A 126 -14.21 4.02 -17.96
#